data_AF-A0A964VW77-F1
#
_entry.id   AF-A0A964VW77-F1
#
_cell.length_a   1.000
_cell.length_b   1.000
_cell.length_c   1.000
_cell.angle_alpha   90.00
_cell.angle_beta   90.00
_cell.angle_gamma   90.00
#
_symmetry.space_group_name_H-M   'P 1'
#
loop_
_entity.id
_entity.type
_entity.pdbx_description
1 polymer ?
#
loop_
_entity_poly.entity_id
_entity_poly.type
_entity_poly.pdbx_seq_one_letter_code
_entity_poly.pdbx_strand_id
1 'polypeptide(L)'
;MADLTQWIETGAPWPRTDASATRAPRSPQSITDQDRLWWSFRPFQRPPISSLSSTQTFHPIDALLQAKRTSLGLQPNPQATRRELIRRAYFNLIGLPPSPAEVAAFEQNTSPNAWPELIDHLLSLPQYGERWGRHWLDVVRFAQSNGYEHDGEKPEIWRYRDYVIKAFNQDKPYDQFIVEQLAGDELTPFSPDALIATGFQRLMVRDDEPDDKRMAEFDELDDVLSTTGSAFLGLTIGCARCHDHKFDPIPQADYYSLLSFFRNITLSVGANQTIDSPNYVPIATPDQVAPWRQQHEIKLKEIEDQLNAEKDEATRKRLSEQLKSTKNQRPPFEFALADRERGATPPRLMCSFEVTPEVSARRFNPLLYRF
;
A
#
# COMPACT_ATOMS: atom_id res chain seq x y z
N MET A 1 -19.31 7.43 -48.49
CA MET A 1 -20.48 8.24 -48.09
C MET A 1 -21.78 7.45 -48.21
N ALA A 2 -22.02 6.72 -49.30
CA ALA A 2 -23.23 5.90 -49.48
C ALA A 2 -23.50 4.91 -48.32
N ASP A 3 -22.48 4.18 -47.87
CA ASP A 3 -22.65 3.19 -46.78
C ASP A 3 -23.03 3.82 -45.44
N LEU A 4 -22.52 5.03 -45.16
CA LEU A 4 -22.81 5.77 -43.92
C LEU A 4 -24.22 6.34 -43.94
N THR A 5 -24.66 6.85 -45.09
CA THR A 5 -26.04 7.32 -45.29
C THR A 5 -27.03 6.18 -45.14
N GLN A 6 -26.77 5.04 -45.78
CA GLN A 6 -27.61 3.85 -45.68
C GLN A 6 -27.69 3.31 -44.24
N TRP A 7 -26.60 3.37 -43.47
CA TRP A 7 -26.62 2.99 -42.06
C TRP A 7 -27.51 3.92 -41.21
N ILE A 8 -27.46 5.23 -41.44
CA ILE A 8 -28.33 6.20 -40.74
C ILE A 8 -29.81 6.01 -41.13
N GLU A 9 -30.08 5.86 -42.44
CA GLU A 9 -31.44 5.67 -42.96
C GLU A 9 -32.10 4.37 -42.48
N THR A 10 -31.31 3.34 -42.21
CA THR A 10 -31.79 2.06 -41.64
C THR A 10 -31.96 2.10 -40.11
N GLY A 11 -31.85 3.29 -39.49
CA GLY A 11 -32.06 3.51 -38.06
C GLY A 11 -30.79 3.39 -37.22
N ALA A 12 -29.62 3.55 -37.84
CA ALA A 12 -28.31 3.35 -37.22
C ALA A 12 -28.23 2.03 -36.43
N PRO A 13 -28.57 0.89 -37.05
CA PRO A 13 -28.59 -0.39 -36.35
C PRO A 13 -27.18 -0.71 -35.88
N TRP A 14 -26.99 -0.69 -34.57
CA TRP A 14 -25.73 -1.07 -33.94
C TRP A 14 -25.66 -2.61 -33.95
N PRO A 15 -24.66 -3.24 -34.59
CA PRO A 15 -24.54 -4.69 -34.57
C PRO A 15 -24.23 -5.12 -33.12
N ARG A 16 -25.28 -5.49 -32.38
CA ARG A 16 -25.17 -6.21 -31.11
C ARG A 16 -24.87 -7.68 -31.39
N THR A 17 -23.69 -7.95 -31.92
CA THR A 17 -23.15 -9.30 -32.01
C THR A 17 -21.63 -9.23 -31.92
N ASP A 18 -21.18 -9.07 -30.68
CA ASP A 18 -20.52 -10.20 -30.03
C ASP A 18 -20.83 -10.11 -28.54
N ALA A 19 -21.40 -11.20 -28.00
CA ALA A 19 -21.41 -11.47 -26.57
C ALA A 19 -19.99 -11.82 -26.08
N SER A 20 -19.02 -11.01 -26.49
CA SER A 20 -17.66 -10.99 -25.96
C SER A 20 -17.73 -10.29 -24.60
N ALA A 21 -17.88 -11.12 -23.56
CA ALA A 21 -17.42 -10.91 -22.18
C ALA A 21 -17.57 -9.51 -21.54
N THR A 22 -18.54 -8.69 -21.93
CA THR A 22 -18.85 -7.44 -21.26
C THR A 22 -19.99 -7.70 -20.29
N ARG A 23 -19.63 -7.93 -19.02
CA ARG A 23 -20.59 -8.02 -17.91
C ARG A 23 -21.50 -6.79 -17.98
N ALA A 24 -22.80 -7.01 -18.15
CA ALA A 24 -23.77 -5.92 -18.21
C ALA A 24 -23.59 -5.02 -16.98
N PRO A 25 -23.65 -3.69 -17.13
CA PRO A 25 -23.53 -2.77 -16.00
C PRO A 25 -24.57 -3.16 -14.95
N ARG A 26 -24.11 -3.32 -13.70
CA ARG A 26 -24.98 -3.73 -12.59
C ARG A 26 -26.07 -2.68 -12.37
N SER A 27 -27.31 -3.11 -12.18
CA SER A 27 -28.34 -2.23 -11.62
C SER A 27 -27.92 -1.81 -10.21
N PRO A 28 -28.14 -0.55 -9.82
CA PRO A 28 -27.82 -0.11 -8.47
C PRO A 28 -28.65 -0.91 -7.47
N GLN A 29 -27.99 -1.28 -6.37
CA GLN A 29 -28.52 -1.90 -5.15
C GLN A 29 -28.49 -3.44 -5.04
N SER A 30 -27.67 -3.85 -4.08
CA SER A 30 -27.48 -5.16 -3.44
C SER A 30 -26.46 -6.12 -4.06
N ILE A 31 -25.61 -6.64 -3.17
CA ILE A 31 -24.71 -7.77 -3.41
C ILE A 31 -25.57 -9.03 -3.43
N THR A 32 -25.60 -9.73 -4.56
CA THR A 32 -26.42 -10.94 -4.73
C THR A 32 -25.65 -12.18 -4.25
N ASP A 33 -26.36 -13.28 -4.01
CA ASP A 33 -25.70 -14.56 -3.69
C ASP A 33 -24.77 -15.03 -4.80
N GLN A 34 -25.13 -14.77 -6.06
CA GLN A 34 -24.27 -15.11 -7.21
C GLN A 34 -22.94 -14.35 -7.18
N ASP A 35 -22.93 -13.12 -6.66
CA ASP A 35 -21.70 -12.36 -6.50
C ASP A 35 -20.79 -12.97 -5.45
N ARG A 36 -21.37 -13.37 -4.31
CA ARG A 36 -20.64 -14.04 -3.23
C ARG A 36 -20.04 -15.37 -3.66
N LEU A 37 -20.65 -16.02 -4.66
CA LEU A 37 -20.17 -17.27 -5.24
C LEU A 37 -19.09 -17.09 -6.31
N TRP A 38 -18.77 -15.86 -6.71
CA TRP A 38 -17.71 -15.60 -7.69
C TRP A 38 -16.35 -16.09 -7.17
N TRP A 39 -15.53 -16.65 -8.06
CA TRP A 39 -14.37 -17.45 -7.66
C TRP A 39 -13.36 -16.69 -6.78
N SER A 40 -13.16 -15.39 -7.02
CA SER A 40 -12.19 -14.56 -6.31
C SER A 40 -12.68 -14.03 -4.96
N PHE A 41 -13.98 -14.13 -4.67
CA PHE A 41 -14.57 -13.69 -3.39
C PHE A 41 -14.81 -14.86 -2.42
N ARG A 42 -14.43 -16.08 -2.81
CA ARG A 42 -14.50 -17.25 -1.96
C ARG A 42 -13.13 -17.56 -1.36
N PRO A 43 -13.09 -18.16 -0.17
CA PRO A 43 -11.85 -18.70 0.37
C PRO A 43 -11.16 -19.61 -0.66
N PHE A 44 -9.85 -19.40 -0.85
CA PHE A 44 -9.07 -20.19 -1.79
C PHE A 44 -9.01 -21.65 -1.34
N GLN A 45 -9.33 -22.58 -2.24
CA GLN A 45 -9.16 -24.01 -2.01
C GLN A 45 -8.06 -24.53 -2.94
N ARG A 46 -7.03 -25.15 -2.35
CA ARG A 46 -5.91 -25.71 -3.12
C ARG A 46 -6.44 -26.85 -4.00
N PRO A 47 -6.23 -26.80 -5.33
CA PRO A 47 -6.72 -27.85 -6.22
C PRO A 47 -5.97 -29.17 -5.96
N PRO A 48 -6.64 -30.33 -6.09
CA PRO A 48 -5.98 -31.62 -5.97
C PRO A 48 -5.00 -31.83 -7.14
N ILE A 49 -3.75 -32.16 -6.84
CA ILE A 49 -2.66 -32.39 -7.82
C ILE A 49 -2.69 -33.86 -8.35
N SER A 50 -3.56 -34.71 -7.78
CA SER A 50 -3.39 -36.17 -7.68
C SER A 50 -3.73 -37.03 -8.91
N SER A 51 -3.80 -36.49 -10.13
CA SER A 51 -4.08 -37.31 -11.34
C SER A 51 -3.14 -37.09 -12.51
N LEU A 52 -2.13 -36.21 -12.37
CA LEU A 52 -1.29 -35.76 -13.49
C LEU A 52 0.18 -36.16 -13.38
N SER A 53 0.58 -36.82 -12.28
CA SER A 53 1.96 -37.21 -12.02
C SER A 53 2.07 -38.74 -12.02
N SER A 54 2.22 -39.34 -13.20
CA SER A 54 2.61 -40.76 -13.30
C SER A 54 4.08 -40.96 -13.65
N THR A 55 4.88 -39.90 -13.88
CA THR A 55 6.31 -40.06 -14.16
C THR A 55 7.09 -38.78 -13.86
N GLN A 56 8.17 -38.93 -13.07
CA GLN A 56 9.24 -37.95 -12.79
C GLN A 56 8.85 -36.69 -11.99
N THR A 57 9.77 -36.31 -11.11
CA THR A 57 9.75 -35.18 -10.17
C THR A 57 9.48 -33.85 -10.87
N PHE A 58 8.21 -33.42 -10.90
CA PHE A 58 7.81 -32.09 -11.36
C PHE A 58 7.26 -31.25 -10.21
N HIS A 59 7.54 -29.95 -10.23
CA HIS A 59 6.90 -29.01 -9.33
C HIS A 59 5.38 -29.04 -9.58
N PRO A 60 4.51 -28.92 -8.56
CA PRO A 60 3.06 -28.97 -8.75
C PRO A 60 2.51 -28.00 -9.81
N ILE A 61 3.13 -26.82 -9.94
CA ILE A 61 2.79 -25.84 -10.97
C ILE A 61 3.03 -26.41 -12.38
N ASP A 62 4.16 -27.10 -12.59
CA ASP A 62 4.48 -27.69 -13.89
C ASP A 62 3.47 -28.76 -14.30
N ALA A 63 3.00 -29.56 -13.32
CA ALA A 63 1.96 -30.55 -13.56
C ALA A 63 0.64 -29.91 -14.02
N LEU A 64 0.23 -28.79 -13.38
CA LEU A 64 -0.97 -28.04 -13.78
C LEU A 64 -0.82 -27.44 -15.19
N LEU A 65 0.34 -26.84 -15.48
CA LEU A 65 0.64 -26.28 -16.80
C LEU A 65 0.72 -27.36 -17.89
N GLN A 66 1.28 -28.52 -17.59
CA GLN A 66 1.37 -29.64 -18.52
C GLN A 66 -0.02 -30.18 -18.85
N ALA A 67 -0.88 -30.38 -17.85
CA ALA A 67 -2.25 -30.83 -18.07
C ALA A 67 -3.03 -29.86 -18.96
N LYS A 68 -2.93 -28.55 -18.71
CA LYS A 68 -3.59 -27.56 -19.55
C LYS A 68 -3.06 -27.57 -20.98
N ARG A 69 -1.73 -27.65 -21.18
CA ARG A 69 -1.11 -27.74 -22.52
C ARG A 69 -1.57 -28.98 -23.28
N THR A 70 -1.54 -30.15 -22.64
CA THR A 70 -2.02 -31.40 -23.25
C THR A 70 -3.48 -31.30 -23.66
N SER A 71 -4.35 -30.73 -22.81
CA SER A 71 -5.77 -30.55 -23.15
C SER A 71 -6.01 -29.62 -24.35
N LEU A 72 -5.08 -28.71 -24.61
CA LEU A 72 -5.12 -27.77 -25.74
C LEU A 72 -4.33 -28.26 -26.96
N GLY A 73 -3.71 -29.44 -26.91
CA GLY A 73 -2.83 -29.92 -27.98
C GLY A 73 -1.56 -29.10 -28.18
N LEU A 74 -1.14 -28.32 -27.18
CA LEU A 74 0.03 -27.43 -27.26
C LEU A 74 1.31 -28.16 -26.83
N GLN A 75 2.39 -27.95 -27.57
CA GLN A 75 3.72 -28.47 -27.24
C GLN A 75 4.55 -27.39 -26.52
N PRO A 76 5.37 -27.76 -25.52
CA PRO A 76 6.32 -26.83 -24.91
C PRO A 76 7.37 -26.36 -25.91
N ASN A 77 7.85 -25.12 -25.75
CA ASN A 77 9.12 -24.72 -26.35
C ASN A 77 10.28 -25.52 -25.72
N PRO A 78 11.42 -25.67 -26.43
CA PRO A 78 12.61 -26.28 -25.85
C PRO A 78 13.07 -25.52 -24.59
N GLN A 79 13.69 -26.25 -23.67
CA GLN A 79 14.27 -25.64 -22.47
C GLN A 79 15.35 -24.62 -22.86
N ALA A 80 15.39 -23.51 -22.13
CA ALA A 80 16.41 -22.49 -22.32
C ALA A 80 17.81 -23.07 -22.02
N THR A 81 18.80 -22.63 -22.80
CA THR A 81 20.21 -22.96 -22.58
C THR A 81 20.69 -22.44 -21.22
N ARG A 82 21.77 -23.03 -20.66
CA ARG A 82 22.35 -22.57 -19.38
C ARG A 82 22.71 -21.08 -19.41
N ARG A 83 23.25 -20.60 -20.53
CA ARG A 83 23.55 -19.18 -20.77
C ARG A 83 22.32 -18.28 -20.67
N GLU A 84 21.23 -18.68 -21.31
CA GLU A 84 19.98 -17.92 -21.28
C GLU A 84 19.38 -17.93 -19.87
N LEU A 85 19.44 -19.06 -19.18
CA LEU A 85 18.93 -19.22 -17.82
C LEU A 85 19.63 -18.29 -16.83
N ILE A 86 20.98 -18.30 -16.76
CA ILE A 86 21.71 -17.42 -15.84
C ILE A 86 21.44 -15.95 -16.16
N ARG A 87 21.46 -15.56 -17.44
CA ARG A 87 21.19 -14.19 -17.85
C ARG A 87 19.79 -13.75 -17.42
N ARG A 88 18.76 -14.59 -17.64
CA ARG A 88 17.38 -14.29 -17.23
C ARG A 88 17.25 -14.20 -15.70
N ALA A 89 17.86 -15.11 -14.95
CA ALA A 89 17.82 -15.10 -13.49
C ALA A 89 18.38 -13.79 -12.93
N TYR A 90 19.58 -13.39 -13.38
CA TYR A 90 20.23 -12.16 -12.96
C TYR A 90 19.39 -10.90 -13.25
N PHE A 91 18.89 -10.71 -14.47
CA PHE A 91 18.04 -9.57 -14.80
C PHE A 91 16.70 -9.58 -14.07
N ASN A 92 16.09 -10.74 -13.88
CA ASN A 92 14.79 -10.84 -13.24
C ASN A 92 14.87 -10.63 -11.73
N LEU A 93 15.86 -11.25 -11.07
CA LEU A 93 15.95 -11.24 -9.61
C LEU A 93 16.63 -9.97 -9.09
N ILE A 94 17.74 -9.55 -9.70
CA ILE A 94 18.55 -8.43 -9.19
C ILE A 94 18.67 -7.25 -10.17
N GLY A 95 18.13 -7.37 -11.39
CA GLY A 95 18.13 -6.26 -12.36
C GLY A 95 19.47 -5.98 -13.04
N LEU A 96 20.52 -6.73 -12.74
CA LEU A 96 21.88 -6.55 -13.25
C LEU A 96 22.29 -7.74 -14.14
N PRO A 97 23.19 -7.56 -15.13
CA PRO A 97 23.74 -8.69 -15.89
C PRO A 97 24.74 -9.51 -15.04
N PRO A 98 24.89 -10.83 -15.31
CA PRO A 98 26.00 -11.60 -14.78
C PRO A 98 27.31 -11.19 -15.47
N SER A 99 28.43 -11.33 -14.76
CA SER A 99 29.77 -11.21 -15.36
C SER A 99 30.06 -12.38 -16.31
N PRO A 100 30.97 -12.20 -17.29
CA PRO A 100 31.39 -13.30 -18.17
C PRO A 100 31.94 -14.52 -17.42
N ALA A 101 32.60 -14.32 -16.28
CA ALA A 101 33.14 -15.39 -15.45
C ALA A 101 32.03 -16.20 -14.77
N GLU A 102 31.00 -15.55 -14.23
CA GLU A 102 29.84 -16.21 -13.64
C GLU A 102 29.05 -17.02 -14.68
N VAL A 103 28.91 -16.49 -15.90
CA VAL A 103 28.30 -17.23 -17.02
C VAL A 103 29.11 -18.50 -17.33
N ALA A 104 30.42 -18.37 -17.51
CA ALA A 104 31.28 -19.52 -17.82
C ALA A 104 31.26 -20.58 -16.70
N ALA A 105 31.32 -20.15 -15.44
CA ALA A 105 31.25 -21.04 -14.28
C ALA A 105 29.90 -21.77 -14.21
N PHE A 106 28.78 -21.06 -14.43
CA PHE A 106 27.46 -21.67 -14.44
C PHE A 106 27.27 -22.62 -15.63
N GLU A 107 27.76 -22.30 -16.83
CA GLU A 107 27.70 -23.19 -17.99
C GLU A 107 28.42 -24.52 -17.74
N GLN A 108 29.53 -24.50 -17.01
CA GLN A 108 30.34 -25.68 -16.70
C GLN A 108 29.86 -26.45 -15.46
N ASN A 109 29.03 -25.85 -14.61
CA ASN A 109 28.54 -26.51 -13.40
C ASN A 109 27.49 -27.59 -13.72
N THR A 110 27.89 -28.86 -13.69
CA THR A 110 27.03 -30.02 -13.95
C THR A 110 26.28 -30.53 -12.71
N SER A 111 26.43 -29.87 -11.55
CA SER A 111 25.70 -30.23 -10.34
C SER A 111 24.19 -30.21 -10.58
N PRO A 112 23.43 -31.20 -10.10
CA PRO A 112 21.97 -31.15 -10.14
C PRO A 112 21.40 -29.95 -9.36
N ASN A 113 22.16 -29.39 -8.43
CA ASN A 113 21.76 -28.23 -7.61
C ASN A 113 22.23 -26.88 -8.17
N ALA A 114 22.93 -26.86 -9.30
CA ALA A 114 23.51 -25.63 -9.84
C ALA A 114 22.47 -24.51 -10.01
N TRP A 115 21.24 -24.85 -10.43
CA TRP A 115 20.17 -23.88 -10.61
C TRP A 115 19.56 -23.39 -9.28
N PRO A 116 19.09 -24.26 -8.36
CA PRO A 116 18.67 -23.82 -7.02
C PRO A 116 19.71 -22.96 -6.30
N GLU A 117 20.97 -23.39 -6.28
CA GLU A 117 22.06 -22.65 -5.62
C GLU A 117 22.27 -21.25 -6.22
N LEU A 118 22.16 -21.12 -7.55
CA LEU A 118 22.20 -19.81 -8.22
C LEU A 118 21.03 -18.93 -7.79
N ILE A 119 19.82 -19.48 -7.71
CA ILE A 119 18.62 -18.73 -7.31
C ILE A 119 18.73 -18.28 -5.86
N ASP A 120 19.10 -19.17 -4.94
CA ASP A 120 19.29 -18.85 -3.53
C ASP A 120 20.37 -17.76 -3.34
N HIS A 121 21.47 -17.86 -4.09
CA HIS A 121 22.50 -16.83 -4.10
C HIS A 121 21.93 -15.47 -4.54
N LEU A 122 21.22 -15.41 -5.67
CA LEU A 122 20.65 -14.16 -6.17
C LEU A 122 19.59 -13.55 -5.26
N LEU A 123 18.77 -14.38 -4.61
CA LEU A 123 17.77 -13.94 -3.62
C LEU A 123 18.45 -13.39 -2.35
N SER A 124 19.65 -13.85 -2.01
CA SER A 124 20.41 -13.36 -0.85
C SER A 124 21.11 -12.02 -1.06
N LEU A 125 21.19 -11.54 -2.31
CA LEU A 125 21.87 -10.30 -2.66
C LEU A 125 20.99 -9.08 -2.34
N PRO A 126 21.55 -7.97 -1.80
CA PRO A 126 20.76 -6.78 -1.45
C PRO A 126 20.02 -6.16 -2.63
N GLN A 127 20.54 -6.33 -3.85
CA GLN A 127 19.92 -5.88 -5.09
C GLN A 127 18.58 -6.56 -5.39
N TYR A 128 18.30 -7.72 -4.79
CA TYR A 128 16.99 -8.37 -4.91
C TYR A 128 15.88 -7.45 -4.38
N GLY A 129 16.03 -6.94 -3.16
CA GLY A 129 15.09 -6.00 -2.56
C GLY A 129 15.02 -4.66 -3.27
N GLU A 130 16.13 -4.17 -3.84
CA GLU A 130 16.12 -2.96 -4.68
C GLU A 130 15.30 -3.18 -5.96
N ARG A 131 15.50 -4.33 -6.62
CA ARG A 131 14.81 -4.70 -7.87
C ARG A 131 13.32 -4.92 -7.64
N TRP A 132 12.95 -5.74 -6.67
CA TRP A 132 11.57 -6.09 -6.38
C TRP A 132 10.83 -5.01 -5.62
N GLY A 133 11.51 -4.30 -4.72
CA GLY A 133 10.99 -3.11 -4.05
C GLY A 133 10.53 -2.06 -5.03
N ARG A 134 11.26 -1.82 -6.13
CA ARG A 134 10.82 -0.90 -7.20
C ARG A 134 9.44 -1.26 -7.77
N HIS A 135 9.15 -2.54 -7.99
CA HIS A 135 7.84 -2.96 -8.48
C HIS A 135 6.72 -2.64 -7.48
N TRP A 136 6.98 -2.84 -6.18
CA TRP A 136 6.02 -2.44 -5.14
C TRP A 136 5.84 -0.92 -5.08
N LEU A 137 6.94 -0.17 -5.15
CA LEU A 137 6.95 1.29 -5.13
C LEU A 137 6.17 1.88 -6.32
N ASP A 138 6.22 1.23 -7.48
CA ASP A 138 5.37 1.57 -8.64
C ASP A 138 3.87 1.35 -8.31
N VAL A 139 3.51 0.23 -7.67
CA VAL A 139 2.11 -0.10 -7.30
C VAL A 139 1.54 0.92 -6.31
N VAL A 140 2.31 1.32 -5.31
CA VAL A 140 1.87 2.28 -4.29
C VAL A 140 2.07 3.75 -4.72
N ARG A 141 2.61 3.97 -5.93
CA ARG A 141 2.85 5.29 -6.54
C ARG A 141 3.78 6.16 -5.69
N PHE A 142 4.87 5.56 -5.22
CA PHE A 142 5.86 6.25 -4.43
C PHE A 142 6.46 7.44 -5.18
N ALA A 143 6.43 8.62 -4.55
CA ALA A 143 7.13 9.82 -5.00
C ALA A 143 7.81 10.50 -3.81
N GLN A 144 9.00 11.06 -4.03
CA GLN A 144 9.70 11.89 -3.04
C GLN A 144 9.30 13.37 -3.13
N SER A 145 8.42 13.74 -4.06
CA SER A 145 7.87 15.08 -4.22
C SER A 145 6.35 15.06 -4.10
N ASN A 146 5.74 16.23 -3.93
CA ASN A 146 4.31 16.38 -3.73
C ASN A 146 3.46 15.95 -4.94
N GLY A 147 4.03 15.95 -6.15
CA GLY A 147 3.31 15.60 -7.38
C GLY A 147 2.19 16.57 -7.74
N TYR A 148 2.27 17.82 -7.24
CA TYR A 148 1.27 18.88 -7.41
C TYR A 148 1.93 20.22 -7.74
N GLU A 149 1.19 21.32 -7.80
CA GLU A 149 1.63 22.63 -8.35
C GLU A 149 3.03 23.10 -7.90
N HIS A 150 3.28 23.19 -6.59
CA HIS A 150 4.60 23.58 -6.06
C HIS A 150 5.65 22.46 -6.12
N ASP A 151 5.21 21.21 -6.31
CA ASP A 151 6.00 19.97 -6.35
C ASP A 151 7.16 19.91 -5.32
N GLY A 152 6.90 20.36 -4.09
CA GLY A 152 7.89 20.35 -3.02
C GLY A 152 8.32 18.94 -2.63
N GLU A 153 9.53 18.81 -2.08
CA GLU A 153 9.99 17.53 -1.50
C GLU A 153 9.04 17.09 -0.36
N LYS A 154 8.85 15.78 -0.23
CA LYS A 154 8.27 15.13 0.96
C LYS A 154 9.40 14.67 1.88
N PRO A 155 9.85 15.48 2.86
CA PRO A 155 10.90 15.08 3.80
C PRO A 155 10.67 13.69 4.39
N GLU A 156 11.75 12.97 4.68
CA GLU A 156 11.74 11.66 5.37
C GLU A 156 10.98 10.51 4.67
N ILE A 157 10.27 10.73 3.55
CA ILE A 157 9.50 9.66 2.89
C ILE A 157 10.40 8.57 2.30
N TRP A 158 11.67 8.89 2.01
CA TRP A 158 12.67 7.94 1.55
C TRP A 158 12.83 6.74 2.51
N ARG A 159 12.50 6.92 3.80
CA ARG A 159 12.51 5.83 4.79
C ARG A 159 11.48 4.75 4.47
N TYR A 160 10.32 5.11 3.88
CA TYR A 160 9.34 4.14 3.41
C TYR A 160 9.90 3.29 2.25
N ARG A 161 10.61 3.91 1.29
CA ARG A 161 11.31 3.18 0.22
C ARG A 161 12.30 2.17 0.81
N ASP A 162 13.10 2.62 1.77
CA ASP A 162 14.13 1.77 2.39
C ASP A 162 13.49 0.64 3.22
N TYR A 163 12.36 0.91 3.88
CA TYR A 163 11.53 -0.12 4.54
C TYR A 163 11.05 -1.18 3.55
N VAL A 164 10.52 -0.80 2.38
CA VAL A 164 10.08 -1.73 1.35
C VAL A 164 11.24 -2.61 0.86
N ILE A 165 12.38 -1.99 0.53
CA ILE A 165 13.59 -2.72 0.08
C ILE A 165 14.03 -3.73 1.15
N LYS A 166 14.06 -3.30 2.42
CA LYS A 166 14.39 -4.16 3.56
C LYS A 166 13.40 -5.31 3.71
N ALA A 167 12.10 -5.07 3.58
CA ALA A 167 11.06 -6.09 3.70
C ALA A 167 11.23 -7.22 2.68
N PHE A 168 11.55 -6.88 1.41
CA PHE A 168 11.85 -7.89 0.39
C PHE A 168 13.13 -8.66 0.69
N ASN A 169 14.21 -7.99 1.07
CA ASN A 169 15.49 -8.65 1.40
C ASN A 169 15.41 -9.56 2.64
N GLN A 170 14.47 -9.31 3.54
CA GLN A 170 14.25 -10.11 4.74
C GLN A 170 13.21 -11.22 4.55
N ASP A 171 12.66 -11.37 3.34
CA ASP A 171 11.54 -12.28 3.05
C ASP A 171 10.38 -12.08 4.04
N LYS A 172 10.00 -10.82 4.27
CA LYS A 172 8.96 -10.48 5.24
C LYS A 172 7.65 -11.18 4.85
N PRO A 173 6.98 -11.90 5.77
CA PRO A 173 5.67 -12.48 5.51
C PRO A 173 4.70 -11.44 4.96
N TYR A 174 4.01 -11.79 3.86
CA TYR A 174 3.19 -10.83 3.13
C TYR A 174 2.03 -10.27 3.96
N ASP A 175 1.45 -11.08 4.84
CA ASP A 175 0.44 -10.66 5.81
C ASP A 175 0.98 -9.57 6.76
N GLN A 176 2.18 -9.77 7.31
CA GLN A 176 2.85 -8.79 8.15
C GLN A 176 3.18 -7.51 7.35
N PHE A 177 3.65 -7.64 6.10
CA PHE A 177 3.95 -6.51 5.23
C PHE A 177 2.70 -5.66 4.92
N ILE A 178 1.53 -6.29 4.75
CA ILE A 178 0.25 -5.58 4.59
C ILE A 178 -0.12 -4.85 5.88
N VAL A 179 -0.10 -5.56 7.01
CA VAL A 179 -0.56 -5.02 8.30
C VAL A 179 0.28 -3.82 8.72
N GLU A 180 1.61 -3.89 8.58
CA GLU A 180 2.48 -2.76 8.92
C GLU A 180 2.18 -1.51 8.08
N GLN A 181 1.84 -1.65 6.80
CA GLN A 181 1.53 -0.50 5.94
C GLN A 181 0.17 0.14 6.25
N LEU A 182 -0.81 -0.66 6.69
CA LEU A 182 -2.16 -0.18 6.98
C LEU A 182 -2.37 0.27 8.43
N ALA A 183 -1.60 -0.28 9.39
CA ALA A 183 -1.82 -0.05 10.82
C ALA A 183 -0.55 -0.30 11.66
N GLY A 184 0.63 -0.03 11.12
CA GLY A 184 1.90 -0.29 11.80
C GLY A 184 2.13 0.54 13.08
N ASP A 185 1.48 1.69 13.20
CA ASP A 185 1.43 2.54 14.39
C ASP A 185 0.60 1.94 15.54
N GLU A 186 -0.36 1.08 15.22
CA GLU A 186 -1.22 0.35 16.19
C GLU A 186 -0.60 -0.99 16.66
N LEU A 187 0.55 -1.39 16.11
CA LEU A 187 1.17 -2.66 16.44
C LEU A 187 1.91 -2.62 17.79
N THR A 188 1.71 -3.67 18.58
CA THR A 188 2.42 -3.90 19.84
C THR A 188 3.24 -5.20 19.77
N PRO A 189 4.51 -5.20 20.18
CA PRO A 189 5.28 -4.05 20.69
C PRO A 189 5.60 -3.02 19.61
N PHE A 190 5.89 -1.78 20.03
CA PHE A 190 6.29 -0.70 19.12
C PHE A 190 7.47 -1.11 18.23
N SER A 191 7.36 -0.82 16.94
CA SER A 191 8.40 -1.05 15.95
C SER A 191 8.58 0.20 15.10
N PRO A 192 9.80 0.79 15.04
CA PRO A 192 10.10 1.89 14.12
C PRO A 192 9.82 1.54 12.67
N ASP A 193 10.12 0.30 12.25
CA ASP A 193 9.88 -0.15 10.88
C ASP A 193 8.38 -0.20 10.57
N ALA A 194 7.55 -0.68 11.52
CA ALA A 194 6.11 -0.73 11.34
C ALA A 194 5.52 0.68 11.25
N LEU A 195 5.98 1.61 12.10
CA LEU A 195 5.58 3.01 12.02
C LEU A 195 6.00 3.62 10.66
N ILE A 196 7.22 3.38 10.18
CA ILE A 196 7.69 3.86 8.87
C ILE A 196 6.82 3.29 7.74
N ALA A 197 6.38 2.04 7.85
CA ALA A 197 5.52 1.40 6.84
C ALA A 197 4.19 2.12 6.62
N THR A 198 3.63 2.77 7.66
CA THR A 198 2.43 3.61 7.52
C THR A 198 2.62 4.83 6.63
N GLY A 199 3.87 5.16 6.25
CA GLY A 199 4.18 6.09 5.18
C GLY A 199 3.48 5.78 3.85
N PHE A 200 3.00 4.53 3.65
CA PHE A 200 2.06 4.14 2.58
C PHE A 200 0.89 5.13 2.44
N GLN A 201 0.33 5.56 3.57
CA GLN A 201 -0.83 6.47 3.62
C GLN A 201 -0.47 7.93 3.33
N ARG A 202 0.82 8.22 3.07
CA ARG A 202 1.37 9.55 2.80
C ARG A 202 1.92 9.70 1.37
N LEU A 203 1.76 8.69 0.53
CA LEU A 203 2.30 8.65 -0.84
C LEU A 203 1.44 9.39 -1.88
N MET A 204 0.25 9.82 -1.50
CA MET A 204 -0.65 10.56 -2.37
C MET A 204 -0.07 11.90 -2.85
N VAL A 205 -0.64 12.39 -3.95
CA VAL A 205 -0.47 13.77 -4.39
C VAL A 205 -0.85 14.71 -3.25
N ARG A 206 -0.01 15.70 -2.98
CA ARG A 206 -0.19 16.59 -1.83
C ARG A 206 -0.32 18.03 -2.30
N ASP A 207 -1.48 18.61 -2.00
CA ASP A 207 -1.72 20.04 -2.07
C ASP A 207 -1.30 20.67 -0.74
N ASP A 208 -0.24 21.49 -0.74
CA ASP A 208 0.27 22.15 0.46
C ASP A 208 -0.40 23.49 0.75
N GLU A 209 -1.18 24.04 -0.20
CA GLU A 209 -1.93 25.28 -0.06
C GLU A 209 -3.36 25.15 -0.61
N PRO A 210 -4.19 24.21 -0.12
CA PRO A 210 -5.49 23.94 -0.71
C PRO A 210 -6.48 25.09 -0.47
N ASP A 211 -7.09 25.56 -1.56
CA ASP A 211 -8.18 26.55 -1.54
C ASP A 211 -9.40 26.04 -0.76
N ASP A 212 -9.83 24.80 -1.05
CA ASP A 212 -10.88 24.08 -0.32
C ASP A 212 -10.28 22.91 0.47
N LYS A 213 -10.02 23.17 1.76
CA LYS A 213 -9.47 22.19 2.70
C LYS A 213 -10.33 20.94 2.84
N ARG A 214 -11.65 21.05 2.68
CA ARG A 214 -12.56 19.90 2.80
C ARG A 214 -12.51 19.05 1.55
N MET A 215 -12.42 19.67 0.37
CA MET A 215 -12.19 18.95 -0.87
C MET A 215 -10.87 18.19 -0.82
N ALA A 216 -9.78 18.87 -0.44
CA ALA A 216 -8.45 18.26 -0.28
C ALA A 216 -8.47 17.06 0.69
N GLU A 217 -9.16 17.18 1.84
CA GLU A 217 -9.34 16.05 2.76
C GLU A 217 -9.97 14.82 2.09
N PHE A 218 -11.03 14.99 1.30
CA PHE A 218 -11.70 13.87 0.65
C PHE A 218 -10.96 13.32 -0.56
N ASP A 219 -10.12 14.14 -1.23
CA ASP A 219 -9.23 13.67 -2.28
C ASP A 219 -8.06 12.85 -1.72
N GLU A 220 -7.48 13.28 -0.60
CA GLU A 220 -6.48 12.49 0.15
C GLU A 220 -7.06 11.12 0.55
N LEU A 221 -8.26 11.10 1.14
CA LEU A 221 -8.92 9.87 1.58
C LEU A 221 -9.31 8.94 0.41
N ASP A 222 -9.75 9.50 -0.71
CA ASP A 222 -10.00 8.72 -1.93
C ASP A 222 -8.71 8.07 -2.45
N ASP A 223 -7.61 8.81 -2.48
CA ASP A 223 -6.34 8.27 -2.99
C ASP A 223 -5.85 7.08 -2.16
N VAL A 224 -5.85 7.21 -0.82
CA VAL A 224 -5.49 6.12 0.11
C VAL A 224 -6.40 4.91 -0.08
N LEU A 225 -7.72 5.13 -0.19
CA LEU A 225 -8.68 4.05 -0.37
C LEU A 225 -8.52 3.35 -1.73
N SER A 226 -8.41 4.12 -2.81
CA SER A 226 -8.29 3.64 -4.17
C SER A 226 -7.02 2.81 -4.37
N THR A 227 -5.91 3.25 -3.78
CA THR A 227 -4.66 2.49 -3.83
C THR A 227 -4.64 1.29 -2.90
N THR A 228 -5.24 1.37 -1.71
CA THR A 228 -5.45 0.19 -0.86
C THR A 228 -6.22 -0.90 -1.61
N GLY A 229 -7.34 -0.54 -2.25
CA GLY A 229 -8.14 -1.46 -3.04
C GLY A 229 -7.36 -2.08 -4.20
N SER A 230 -6.59 -1.28 -4.93
CA SER A 230 -5.82 -1.74 -6.08
C SER A 230 -4.62 -2.60 -5.68
N ALA A 231 -3.88 -2.19 -4.65
CA ALA A 231 -2.63 -2.83 -4.22
C ALA A 231 -2.86 -4.14 -3.46
N PHE A 232 -3.86 -4.20 -2.58
CA PHE A 232 -4.06 -5.35 -1.69
C PHE A 232 -5.22 -6.24 -2.09
N LEU A 233 -6.25 -5.69 -2.74
CA LEU A 233 -7.44 -6.47 -3.14
C LEU A 233 -7.46 -6.76 -4.65
N GLY A 234 -6.63 -6.07 -5.45
CA GLY A 234 -6.69 -6.15 -6.91
C GLY A 234 -8.01 -5.61 -7.49
N LEU A 235 -8.68 -4.70 -6.78
CA LEU A 235 -9.99 -4.16 -7.12
C LEU A 235 -9.93 -2.65 -7.33
N THR A 236 -10.61 -2.16 -8.37
CA THR A 236 -10.73 -0.73 -8.69
C THR A 236 -11.81 -0.04 -7.86
N ILE A 237 -11.68 -0.10 -6.53
CA ILE A 237 -12.67 0.42 -5.58
C ILE A 237 -13.00 1.90 -5.83
N GLY A 238 -12.04 2.70 -6.29
CA GLY A 238 -12.24 4.12 -6.61
C GLY A 238 -13.36 4.43 -7.61
N CYS A 239 -13.72 3.48 -8.51
CA CYS A 239 -14.88 3.68 -9.39
C CYS A 239 -16.20 3.81 -8.60
N ALA A 240 -16.26 3.28 -7.38
CA ALA A 240 -17.42 3.35 -6.52
C ALA A 240 -17.60 4.73 -5.84
N ARG A 241 -16.66 5.68 -6.02
CA ARG A 241 -16.70 7.02 -5.42
C ARG A 241 -17.95 7.79 -5.81
N CYS A 242 -18.30 7.80 -7.10
CA CYS A 242 -19.38 8.64 -7.64
C CYS A 242 -20.68 7.87 -7.90
N HIS A 243 -20.61 6.55 -8.07
CA HIS A 243 -21.74 5.67 -8.37
C HIS A 243 -21.39 4.24 -7.95
N ASP A 244 -22.36 3.32 -7.88
CA ASP A 244 -22.07 1.90 -7.65
C ASP A 244 -21.07 1.35 -8.68
N HIS A 245 -20.11 0.53 -8.26
CA HIS A 245 -19.05 0.05 -9.14
C HIS A 245 -19.61 -0.66 -10.39
N LYS A 246 -19.08 -0.32 -11.57
CA LYS A 246 -19.65 -0.72 -12.87
C LYS A 246 -19.76 -2.24 -13.05
N PHE A 247 -18.76 -2.98 -12.59
CA PHE A 247 -18.64 -4.42 -12.82
C PHE A 247 -18.65 -5.24 -11.53
N ASP A 248 -17.83 -4.86 -10.56
CA ASP A 248 -17.76 -5.52 -9.26
C ASP A 248 -18.93 -5.16 -8.33
N PRO A 249 -19.30 -6.07 -7.40
CA PRO A 249 -20.42 -5.89 -6.48
C PRO A 249 -20.04 -4.95 -5.31
N ILE A 250 -19.65 -3.71 -5.63
CA ILE A 250 -19.23 -2.70 -4.66
C ILE A 250 -20.18 -1.50 -4.75
N PRO A 251 -21.20 -1.43 -3.87
CA PRO A 251 -22.05 -0.26 -3.75
C PRO A 251 -21.25 0.99 -3.35
N GLN A 252 -21.72 2.17 -3.77
CA GLN A 252 -21.16 3.45 -3.31
C GLN A 252 -21.25 3.59 -1.78
N ALA A 253 -22.28 3.02 -1.16
CA ALA A 253 -22.41 2.99 0.29
C ALA A 253 -21.24 2.24 0.97
N ASP A 254 -20.78 1.14 0.37
CA ASP A 254 -19.65 0.35 0.89
C ASP A 254 -18.33 1.09 0.67
N TYR A 255 -18.19 1.82 -0.43
CA TYR A 255 -17.06 2.73 -0.65
C TYR A 255 -16.91 3.75 0.48
N TYR A 256 -17.99 4.47 0.81
CA TYR A 256 -17.93 5.48 1.88
C TYR A 256 -17.84 4.84 3.28
N SER A 257 -18.37 3.63 3.47
CA SER A 257 -18.17 2.85 4.71
C SER A 257 -16.70 2.49 4.88
N LEU A 258 -16.02 2.07 3.80
CA LEU A 258 -14.58 1.75 3.83
C LEU A 258 -13.71 3.00 3.99
N LEU A 259 -14.07 4.11 3.33
CA LEU A 259 -13.41 5.41 3.49
C LEU A 259 -13.44 5.90 4.95
N SER A 260 -14.49 5.56 5.70
CA SER A 260 -14.62 5.96 7.10
C SER A 260 -13.50 5.42 8.01
N PHE A 261 -12.86 4.30 7.67
CA PHE A 261 -11.74 3.76 8.42
C PHE A 261 -10.49 4.66 8.31
N PHE A 262 -10.28 5.25 7.13
CA PHE A 262 -9.13 6.12 6.83
C PHE A 262 -9.34 7.56 7.28
N ARG A 263 -10.57 7.98 7.56
CA ARG A 263 -10.87 9.37 7.97
C ARG A 263 -10.24 9.78 9.31
N ASN A 264 -9.72 8.83 10.08
CA ASN A 264 -8.99 9.10 11.32
C ASN A 264 -7.53 9.53 11.09
N ILE A 265 -7.02 9.45 9.87
CA ILE A 265 -5.68 9.92 9.52
C ILE A 265 -5.66 11.45 9.55
N THR A 266 -4.59 12.02 10.08
CA THR A 266 -4.35 13.47 9.98
C THR A 266 -4.13 13.90 8.54
N LEU A 267 -4.60 15.10 8.17
CA LEU A 267 -4.34 15.66 6.83
C LEU A 267 -2.88 16.01 6.65
N SER A 268 -2.41 15.88 5.41
CA SER A 268 -1.03 16.19 5.04
C SER A 268 -0.75 17.70 5.03
N VAL A 269 -0.64 18.34 6.20
CA VAL A 269 -0.40 19.80 6.32
C VAL A 269 1.01 20.18 6.76
N GLY A 270 1.70 21.04 5.99
CA GLY A 270 3.04 21.57 6.29
C GLY A 270 4.20 20.54 6.40
N ALA A 271 5.43 21.07 6.47
CA ALA A 271 6.66 20.28 6.58
C ALA A 271 7.27 20.27 8.00
N ASN A 272 6.57 20.82 8.99
CA ASN A 272 7.13 21.02 10.33
C ASN A 272 7.30 19.69 11.06
N GLN A 273 8.53 19.39 11.49
CA GLN A 273 8.88 18.19 12.24
C GLN A 273 8.94 18.49 13.75
N THR A 274 7.82 18.98 14.28
CA THR A 274 7.63 19.18 15.71
C THR A 274 7.08 17.90 16.35
N ILE A 275 7.11 17.83 17.68
CA ILE A 275 6.60 16.67 18.42
C ILE A 275 5.12 16.36 18.15
N ASP A 276 4.33 17.38 17.81
CA ASP A 276 2.90 17.30 17.51
C ASP A 276 2.61 17.51 16.02
N SER A 277 3.61 17.28 15.16
CA SER A 277 3.41 17.32 13.72
C SER A 277 2.33 16.32 13.29
N PRO A 278 1.39 16.71 12.43
CA PRO A 278 0.37 15.79 11.93
C PRO A 278 0.97 14.71 11.02
N ASN A 279 2.11 14.97 10.36
CA ASN A 279 2.63 14.08 9.31
C ASN A 279 3.95 13.40 9.69
N TYR A 280 4.73 14.07 10.54
CA TYR A 280 6.07 13.62 10.88
C TYR A 280 6.08 13.08 12.30
N VAL A 281 6.34 11.78 12.42
CA VAL A 281 6.32 11.09 13.71
C VAL A 281 7.76 10.75 14.12
N PRO A 282 8.16 10.99 15.38
CA PRO A 282 9.45 10.54 15.85
C PRO A 282 9.51 9.00 15.82
N ILE A 283 10.58 8.45 15.26
CA ILE A 283 10.78 6.99 15.21
C ILE A 283 11.45 6.41 16.47
N ALA A 284 11.72 7.28 17.46
CA ALA A 284 12.17 6.88 18.79
C ALA A 284 11.04 6.17 19.57
N THR A 285 11.40 5.32 20.52
CA THR A 285 10.40 4.57 21.28
C THR A 285 9.54 5.50 22.15
N PRO A 286 8.30 5.11 22.49
CA PRO A 286 7.47 5.89 23.40
C PRO A 286 8.17 6.25 24.72
N ASP A 287 8.97 5.33 25.27
CA ASP A 287 9.74 5.55 26.51
C ASP A 287 10.86 6.59 26.35
N GLN A 288 11.43 6.73 25.15
CA GLN A 288 12.42 7.77 24.84
C GLN A 288 11.75 9.14 24.61
N VAL A 289 10.57 9.13 23.99
CA VAL A 289 9.84 10.35 23.64
C VAL A 289 9.14 10.97 24.86
N ALA A 290 8.59 10.16 25.76
CA ALA A 290 7.77 10.62 26.88
C ALA A 290 8.49 11.61 27.83
N PRO A 291 9.75 11.38 28.27
CA PRO A 291 10.45 12.34 29.13
C PRO A 291 10.69 13.69 28.46
N TRP A 292 11.06 13.67 27.16
CA TRP A 292 11.26 14.90 26.40
C TRP A 292 9.94 15.66 26.25
N ARG A 293 8.85 14.96 25.92
CA ARG A 293 7.51 15.55 25.79
C ARG A 293 7.07 16.19 27.10
N GLN A 294 7.25 15.51 28.23
CA GLN A 294 6.90 16.06 29.54
C GLN A 294 7.68 17.34 29.87
N GLN A 295 9.00 17.35 29.64
CA GLN A 295 9.83 18.56 29.85
C GLN A 295 9.41 19.70 28.92
N HIS A 296 9.07 19.37 27.68
CA HIS A 296 8.59 20.32 26.69
C HIS A 296 7.28 20.98 27.11
N GLU A 297 6.30 20.19 27.55
CA GLU A 297 5.00 20.66 28.04
C GLU A 297 5.14 21.54 29.29
N ILE A 298 6.01 21.17 30.23
CA ILE A 298 6.32 22.00 31.41
C ILE A 298 6.84 23.37 30.97
N LYS A 299 7.82 23.40 30.06
CA LYS A 299 8.41 24.64 29.56
C LYS A 299 7.40 25.52 28.83
N LEU A 300 6.50 24.92 28.02
CA LEU A 300 5.42 25.65 27.36
C LEU A 300 4.50 26.30 28.39
N LYS A 301 4.07 25.52 29.39
CA LYS A 301 3.19 26.01 30.46
C LYS A 301 3.83 27.14 31.26
N GLU A 302 5.11 27.03 31.61
CA GLU A 302 5.84 28.10 32.30
C GLU A 302 5.86 29.41 31.50
N ILE A 303 6.09 29.34 30.19
CA ILE A 303 6.09 30.52 29.31
C ILE A 303 4.66 31.08 29.17
N GLU A 304 3.64 30.23 29.05
CA GLU A 304 2.24 30.63 29.00
C GLU A 304 1.80 31.33 30.29
N ASP A 305 2.17 30.79 31.46
CA ASP A 305 1.87 31.38 32.76
C ASP A 305 2.56 32.75 32.91
N GLN A 306 3.83 32.87 32.49
CA GLN A 306 4.54 34.15 32.45
C GLN A 306 3.86 35.16 31.51
N LEU A 307 3.46 34.72 30.31
CA LEU A 307 2.78 35.57 29.33
C LEU A 307 1.42 36.06 29.83
N ASN A 308 0.69 35.23 30.58
CA ASN A 308 -0.60 35.60 31.16
C ASN A 308 -0.46 36.56 32.35
N ALA A 309 0.59 36.42 33.16
CA ALA A 309 0.86 37.30 34.29
C ALA A 309 1.46 38.67 33.89
N GLU A 310 2.15 38.74 32.75
CA GLU A 310 2.86 39.93 32.29
C GLU A 310 1.92 41.01 31.73
N LYS A 311 2.15 42.27 32.12
CA LYS A 311 1.38 43.44 31.68
C LYS A 311 2.15 44.33 30.70
N ASP A 312 3.48 44.30 30.74
CA ASP A 312 4.31 45.07 29.83
C ASP A 312 4.24 44.52 28.39
N GLU A 313 3.87 45.38 27.44
CA GLU A 313 3.61 44.98 26.05
C GLU A 313 4.87 44.45 25.34
N ALA A 314 6.04 45.06 25.59
CA ALA A 314 7.30 44.63 25.00
C ALA A 314 7.69 43.22 25.51
N THR A 315 7.51 42.97 26.80
CA THR A 315 7.80 41.67 27.44
C THR A 315 6.81 40.60 26.99
N ARG A 316 5.51 40.93 26.88
CA ARG A 316 4.49 40.03 26.30
C ARG A 316 4.84 39.63 24.87
N LYS A 317 5.27 40.57 24.04
CA LYS A 317 5.70 40.27 22.66
C LYS A 317 6.88 39.28 22.64
N ARG A 318 7.91 39.51 23.47
CA ARG A 318 9.06 38.60 23.60
C ARG A 318 8.64 37.21 24.09
N LEU A 319 7.78 37.12 25.10
CA LEU A 319 7.27 35.85 25.62
C LEU A 319 6.43 35.11 24.58
N SER A 320 5.61 35.83 23.80
CA SER A 320 4.85 35.25 22.68
C SER A 320 5.76 34.69 21.59
N GLU A 321 6.85 35.37 21.25
CA GLU A 321 7.85 34.88 20.30
C GLU A 321 8.60 33.66 20.86
N GLN A 322 8.95 33.68 22.14
CA GLN A 322 9.57 32.56 22.83
C GLN A 322 8.64 31.34 22.91
N LEU A 323 7.35 31.54 23.17
CA LEU A 323 6.33 30.49 23.17
C LEU A 323 6.21 29.87 21.78
N LYS A 324 6.12 30.70 20.74
CA LYS A 324 6.06 30.23 19.34
C LYS A 324 7.32 29.45 18.95
N SER A 325 8.51 29.96 19.32
CA SER A 325 9.79 29.29 19.06
C SER A 325 9.89 27.96 19.79
N THR A 326 9.50 27.92 21.08
CA THR A 326 9.49 26.70 21.89
C THR A 326 8.50 25.69 21.32
N LYS A 327 7.25 26.09 21.01
CA LYS A 327 6.25 25.21 20.41
C LYS A 327 6.70 24.59 19.08
N ASN A 328 7.49 25.33 18.31
CA ASN A 328 8.02 24.87 17.02
C ASN A 328 9.41 24.22 17.14
N GLN A 329 9.90 23.96 18.35
CA GLN A 329 11.20 23.32 18.55
C GLN A 329 11.13 21.87 18.05
N ARG A 330 12.01 21.55 17.09
CA ARG A 330 12.23 20.17 16.65
C ARG A 330 12.87 19.36 17.78
N PRO A 331 12.28 18.24 18.22
CA PRO A 331 12.90 17.37 19.21
C PRO A 331 14.14 16.66 18.63
N PRO A 332 15.07 16.20 19.48
CA PRO A 332 16.32 15.55 19.05
C PRO A 332 16.09 14.07 18.68
N PHE A 333 15.06 13.79 17.89
CA PHE A 333 14.74 12.45 17.39
C PHE A 333 14.82 12.42 15.88
N GLU A 334 15.07 11.23 15.34
CA GLU A 334 14.80 10.96 13.92
C GLU A 334 13.29 10.92 13.69
N PHE A 335 12.87 11.31 12.48
CA PHE A 335 11.48 11.37 12.07
C PHE A 335 11.24 10.54 10.82
N ALA A 336 10.00 10.11 10.64
CA ALA A 336 9.50 9.56 9.39
C ALA A 336 8.23 10.32 8.98
N LEU A 337 8.00 10.43 7.66
CA LEU A 337 6.69 10.78 7.14
C LEU A 337 5.82 9.51 7.25
N ALA A 338 4.93 9.50 8.24
CA ALA A 338 4.19 8.33 8.67
C ALA A 338 2.75 8.70 9.05
N ASP A 339 1.90 7.71 9.24
CA ASP A 339 0.56 7.96 9.76
C ASP A 339 0.64 8.47 11.21
N ARG A 340 -0.33 9.30 11.55
CA ARG A 340 -0.63 9.73 12.90
C ARG A 340 -2.13 9.81 13.00
N GLU A 341 -2.73 8.98 13.86
CA GLU A 341 -4.15 9.11 14.13
C GLU A 341 -4.47 10.50 14.70
N ARG A 342 -5.57 11.09 14.24
CA ARG A 342 -6.19 12.24 14.91
C ARG A 342 -6.56 11.78 16.31
N GLY A 343 -5.85 12.26 17.32
CA GLY A 343 -6.05 11.91 18.73
C GLY A 343 -7.47 12.16 19.22
N ALA A 344 -8.33 11.16 19.02
CA ALA A 344 -9.58 10.86 19.69
C ALA A 344 -10.11 9.56 19.07
N THR A 345 -10.64 8.65 19.89
CA THR A 345 -11.52 7.59 19.39
C THR A 345 -12.58 8.27 18.52
N PRO A 346 -12.77 7.89 17.24
CA PRO A 346 -13.77 8.55 16.40
C PRO A 346 -15.10 8.54 17.16
N PRO A 347 -15.82 9.68 17.26
CA PRO A 347 -17.18 9.65 17.77
C PRO A 347 -17.94 8.60 16.94
N ARG A 348 -18.63 7.67 17.60
CA ARG A 348 -19.50 6.67 16.95
C ARG A 348 -20.53 7.41 16.10
N LEU A 349 -20.19 7.73 14.87
CA LEU A 349 -21.04 8.36 13.89
C LEU A 349 -20.89 7.53 12.63
N MET A 350 -22.00 6.90 12.22
CA MET A 350 -22.23 6.19 10.96
C MET A 350 -22.17 4.66 10.91
N CYS A 351 -22.40 3.95 12.01
CA CYS A 351 -22.94 2.58 11.94
C CYS A 351 -23.83 2.29 13.15
N SER A 352 -25.07 2.79 13.16
CA SER A 352 -26.13 2.20 13.99
C SER A 352 -26.68 0.96 13.28
N PHE A 353 -25.83 -0.05 13.11
CA PHE A 353 -26.31 -1.41 13.05
C PHE A 353 -26.17 -1.95 14.47
N GLU A 354 -27.21 -2.57 15.01
CA GLU A 354 -27.12 -3.27 16.29
C GLU A 354 -26.03 -4.35 16.18
N VAL A 355 -24.84 -4.00 16.64
CA VAL A 355 -23.71 -4.91 16.76
C VAL A 355 -24.03 -5.79 17.96
N THR A 356 -24.41 -7.04 17.69
CA THR A 356 -24.38 -8.10 18.69
C THR A 356 -23.00 -8.11 19.39
N PRO A 357 -22.90 -8.39 20.70
CA PRO A 357 -21.80 -7.90 21.55
C PRO A 357 -20.39 -8.46 21.30
N GLU A 358 -20.11 -9.13 20.17
CA GLU A 358 -18.82 -9.80 19.94
C GLU A 358 -17.81 -9.00 19.11
N VAL A 359 -18.13 -7.82 18.57
CA VAL A 359 -17.19 -7.06 17.74
C VAL A 359 -17.13 -5.59 18.15
N SER A 360 -16.41 -5.30 19.24
CA SER A 360 -16.13 -3.93 19.71
C SER A 360 -14.70 -3.82 20.23
N ALA A 361 -13.75 -3.97 19.33
CA ALA A 361 -12.42 -3.38 19.35
C ALA A 361 -11.91 -3.51 17.91
N ARG A 362 -11.14 -2.53 17.40
CA ARG A 362 -10.23 -2.78 16.27
C ARG A 362 -9.17 -3.77 16.76
N ARG A 363 -9.55 -5.03 16.98
CA ARG A 363 -8.61 -6.14 17.00
C ARG A 363 -8.56 -6.62 15.58
N PHE A 364 -7.57 -6.13 14.84
CA PHE A 364 -7.01 -6.93 13.76
C PHE A 364 -6.69 -8.28 14.42
N ASN A 365 -7.43 -9.32 14.05
CA ASN A 365 -7.24 -10.65 14.61
C ASN A 365 -6.32 -11.40 13.66
N PRO A 366 -4.99 -11.43 13.89
CA PRO A 366 -4.05 -12.12 13.02
C PRO A 366 -4.28 -13.64 12.98
N LEU A 367 -5.17 -14.19 13.80
CA LEU A 367 -5.44 -15.63 13.89
C LEU A 367 -6.43 -16.18 12.84
N LEU A 368 -6.97 -15.34 11.95
CA LEU A 368 -7.84 -15.81 10.85
C LEU A 368 -7.10 -16.11 9.54
N TYR A 369 -5.80 -15.87 9.47
CA TYR A 369 -4.96 -16.20 8.31
C TYR A 369 -3.74 -17.01 8.75
N ARG A 370 -3.98 -18.27 9.16
CA ARG A 370 -2.94 -19.30 9.05
C ARG A 370 -3.01 -19.89 7.64
N PHE A 371 -2.05 -19.54 6.80
CA PHE A 371 -1.68 -20.32 5.62
C PHE A 371 -0.21 -20.67 5.67
#